data_AF-A0A0F9CVM2-F1
#
_entry.id   AF-A0A0F9CVM2-F1
#
_cell.length_a   1.000
_cell.length_b   1.000
_cell.length_c   1.000
_cell.angle_alpha   90.00
_cell.angle_beta   90.00
_cell.angle_gamma   90.00
#
_symmetry.space_group_name_H-M   'P 1'
#
loop_
_entity.id
_entity.type
_entity.pdbx_description
1 polymer ?
#
loop_
_entity_poly.entity_id
_entity_poly.type
_entity_poly.pdbx_seq_one_letter_code
_entity_poly.pdbx_strand_id
1 'polypeptide(L)'
;MKFTVMERFVLSSILPAEESFATLKLVRKAKENLSFNDIENQKLNIRQDGEQVIWDMQAAIEVDKNAAEVELGDTVTQLVVEALKKLDSEKKLKDEHFSLFEKFCI
;
A
#
# COMPACT_ATOMS: atom_id res chain seq x y z
N MET A 1 -10.07 -3.34 -5.19
CA MET A 1 -10.29 -3.20 -3.71
C MET A 1 -10.05 -1.75 -3.29
N LYS A 2 -10.63 -1.28 -2.19
CA LYS A 2 -10.36 0.07 -1.65
C LYS A 2 -9.31 0.01 -0.55
N PHE A 3 -8.37 0.95 -0.60
CA PHE A 3 -7.29 1.08 0.38
C PHE A 3 -7.26 2.48 0.99
N THR A 4 -7.04 2.54 2.29
CA THR A 4 -6.80 3.80 3.00
C THR A 4 -5.45 4.40 2.62
N VAL A 5 -5.22 5.67 2.94
CA VAL A 5 -3.92 6.34 2.76
C VAL A 5 -2.80 5.52 3.42
N MET A 6 -3.01 5.06 4.66
CA MET A 6 -2.02 4.25 5.38
C MET A 6 -1.78 2.90 4.69
N GLU A 7 -2.85 2.20 4.30
CA GLU A 7 -2.75 0.92 3.60
C GLU A 7 -1.99 1.02 2.28
N ARG A 8 -2.15 2.12 1.53
CA ARG A 8 -1.41 2.36 0.28
C ARG A 8 0.10 2.49 0.53
N PHE A 9 0.50 3.19 1.60
CA PHE A 9 1.91 3.29 1.99
C PHE A 9 2.47 1.93 2.43
N VAL A 10 1.77 1.22 3.30
CA VAL A 10 2.22 -0.09 3.81
C VAL A 10 2.30 -1.11 2.66
N LEU A 11 1.28 -1.20 1.80
CA LEU A 11 1.31 -2.06 0.61
C LEU A 11 2.52 -1.75 -0.27
N SER A 12 2.79 -0.47 -0.53
CA SER A 12 3.93 -0.07 -1.35
C SER A 12 5.28 -0.49 -0.75
N SER A 13 5.37 -0.57 0.58
CA SER A 13 6.59 -0.98 1.32
C SER A 13 6.81 -2.49 1.39
N ILE A 14 5.75 -3.30 1.40
CA ILE A 14 5.87 -4.77 1.48
C ILE A 14 6.04 -5.45 0.11
N LEU A 15 5.77 -4.73 -0.98
CA LEU A 15 6.01 -5.23 -2.33
C LEU A 15 7.51 -5.41 -2.60
N PRO A 16 7.91 -6.53 -3.24
CA PRO A 16 9.32 -6.89 -3.38
C PRO A 16 10.10 -5.87 -4.22
N ALA A 17 11.36 -5.65 -3.83
CA ALA A 17 12.31 -4.82 -4.57
C ALA A 17 13.10 -5.63 -5.63
N GLU A 18 13.17 -6.95 -5.47
CA GLU A 18 13.92 -7.87 -6.32
C GLU A 18 13.01 -9.00 -6.79
N GLU A 19 12.94 -9.22 -8.10
CA GLU A 19 12.07 -10.21 -8.73
C GLU A 19 12.45 -10.34 -10.22
N SER A 20 11.78 -11.22 -10.98
CA SER A 20 11.92 -11.26 -12.44
C SER A 20 11.51 -9.92 -13.08
N PHE A 21 12.09 -9.54 -14.23
CA PHE A 21 11.73 -8.29 -14.92
C PHE A 21 10.22 -8.19 -15.23
N ALA A 22 9.60 -9.31 -15.63
CA ALA A 22 8.16 -9.36 -15.88
C ALA A 22 7.35 -9.08 -14.62
N THR A 23 7.72 -9.70 -13.50
CA THR A 23 7.10 -9.46 -12.18
C THR A 23 7.31 -8.03 -11.71
N LEU A 24 8.54 -7.50 -11.80
CA LEU A 24 8.87 -6.12 -11.42
C LEU A 24 8.06 -5.08 -12.21
N LYS A 25 7.76 -5.36 -13.49
CA LYS A 25 6.88 -4.49 -14.29
C LYS A 25 5.45 -4.45 -13.74
N LEU A 26 4.92 -5.60 -13.30
CA LEU A 26 3.60 -5.67 -12.66
C LEU A 26 3.60 -4.98 -11.29
N VAL A 27 4.64 -5.22 -10.47
CA VAL A 27 4.83 -4.54 -9.18
C VAL A 27 4.89 -3.02 -9.36
N ARG A 28 5.62 -2.53 -10.37
CA ARG A 28 5.69 -1.10 -10.68
C ARG A 28 4.32 -0.52 -11.03
N LYS A 29 3.57 -1.20 -11.92
CA LYS A 29 2.20 -0.79 -12.27
C LYS A 29 1.29 -0.76 -11.04
N ALA A 30 1.40 -1.75 -10.14
CA ALA A 30 0.62 -1.77 -8.91
C ALA A 30 1.00 -0.62 -7.96
N LYS A 31 2.29 -0.28 -7.84
CA LYS A 31 2.74 0.88 -7.06
C LYS A 31 2.23 2.20 -7.65
N GLU A 32 2.20 2.32 -8.98
CA GLU A 32 1.60 3.47 -9.66
C GLU A 32 0.09 3.55 -9.39
N ASN A 33 -0.63 2.42 -9.41
CA ASN A 33 -2.06 2.37 -9.07
C ASN A 33 -2.36 2.66 -7.59
N LEU A 34 -1.44 2.32 -6.69
CA LEU A 34 -1.53 2.62 -5.26
C LEU A 34 -1.10 4.05 -4.93
N SER A 35 -0.43 4.74 -5.86
CA SER A 35 0.05 6.11 -5.65
C SER A 35 -1.11 7.11 -5.64
N PHE A 36 -0.85 8.27 -5.04
CA PHE A 36 -1.81 9.37 -4.99
C PHE A 36 -1.72 10.20 -6.26
N ASN A 37 -2.88 10.55 -6.83
CA ASN A 37 -2.93 11.52 -7.94
C ASN A 37 -2.68 12.96 -7.45
N ASP A 38 -2.54 13.91 -8.37
CA ASP A 38 -2.22 15.31 -8.03
C ASP A 38 -3.24 15.96 -7.08
N ILE A 39 -4.52 15.64 -7.23
CA ILE A 39 -5.60 16.16 -6.38
C ILE A 39 -5.48 15.58 -4.97
N GLU A 40 -5.27 14.26 -4.86
CA GLU A 40 -5.07 13.59 -3.57
C GLU A 40 -3.80 14.11 -2.89
N ASN A 41 -2.68 14.24 -3.60
CA ASN A 41 -1.42 14.74 -3.07
C ASN A 41 -1.57 16.15 -2.49
N GLN A 42 -2.23 17.06 -3.23
CA GLN A 42 -2.49 18.42 -2.76
C GLN A 42 -3.39 18.45 -1.52
N LYS A 43 -4.47 17.64 -1.51
CA LYS A 43 -5.38 17.54 -0.36
C LYS A 43 -4.70 16.98 0.88
N LEU A 44 -3.92 15.91 0.70
CA LEU A 44 -3.22 15.24 1.80
C LEU A 44 -2.04 16.05 2.32
N ASN A 45 -1.55 17.02 1.54
CA ASN A 45 -0.36 17.83 1.87
C ASN A 45 0.83 16.92 2.25
N ILE A 46 1.05 15.89 1.45
CA ILE A 46 2.10 14.88 1.70
C ILE A 46 3.45 15.58 1.65
N ARG A 47 4.20 15.48 2.74
CA ARG A 47 5.54 16.06 2.84
C ARG A 47 6.46 15.12 3.61
N GLN A 48 7.74 15.20 3.29
CA GLN A 48 8.78 14.46 3.98
C GLN A 48 9.35 15.32 5.11
N ASP A 49 9.42 14.77 6.31
CA ASP A 49 10.07 15.35 7.49
C ASP A 49 11.16 14.38 7.97
N GLY A 50 12.37 14.59 7.48
CA GLY A 50 13.49 13.66 7.66
C GLY A 50 13.20 12.28 7.04
N GLU A 51 13.16 11.24 7.87
CA GLU A 51 12.84 9.87 7.45
C GLU A 51 11.34 9.57 7.45
N GLN A 52 10.50 10.51 7.91
CA GLN A 52 9.06 10.31 8.01
C GLN A 52 8.33 10.96 6.85
N VAL A 53 7.25 10.32 6.42
CA VAL A 53 6.25 10.93 5.53
C VAL A 53 5.07 11.33 6.41
N ILE A 54 4.69 12.60 6.34
CA ILE A 54 3.57 13.16 7.10
C ILE A 54 2.52 13.72 6.15
N TRP A 55 1.26 13.59 6.54
CA TRP A 55 0.10 14.08 5.79
C TRP A 55 -0.98 14.57 6.75
N ASP A 56 -1.96 15.30 6.22
CA ASP A 56 -3.11 15.78 6.97
C ASP A 56 -4.08 14.63 7.26
N MET A 57 -4.25 14.29 8.54
CA MET A 57 -5.12 13.21 8.99
C MET A 57 -6.61 13.48 8.73
N GLN A 58 -7.05 14.74 8.76
CA GLN A 58 -8.42 15.10 8.47
C GLN A 58 -8.71 14.98 6.98
N ALA A 59 -7.76 15.37 6.13
CA ALA A 59 -7.85 15.17 4.68
C ALA A 59 -7.81 13.67 4.33
N ALA A 60 -7.01 12.87 5.04
CA ALA A 60 -6.96 11.42 4.83
C ALA A 60 -8.32 10.75 5.05
N ILE A 61 -9.09 11.16 6.06
CA ILE A 61 -10.45 10.66 6.28
C ILE A 61 -11.37 10.92 5.08
N GLU A 62 -11.24 12.09 4.42
CA GLU A 62 -12.02 12.40 3.22
C GLU A 62 -11.55 11.58 2.01
N VAL A 63 -10.24 11.44 1.82
CA VAL A 63 -9.66 10.63 0.74
C VAL A 63 -10.05 9.16 0.89
N ASP A 64 -10.00 8.61 2.10
CA ASP A 64 -10.37 7.23 2.39
C ASP A 64 -11.84 6.94 2.08
N LYS A 65 -12.75 7.87 2.45
CA LYS A 65 -14.18 7.75 2.14
C LYS A 65 -14.44 7.72 0.63
N ASN A 66 -13.64 8.46 -0.13
CA ASN A 66 -13.76 8.58 -1.58
C ASN A 66 -12.73 7.71 -2.32
N ALA A 67 -12.10 6.75 -1.65
CA ALA A 67 -11.06 5.92 -2.25
C ALA A 67 -11.63 5.17 -3.46
N ALA A 68 -10.95 5.34 -4.59
CA ALA A 68 -11.22 4.58 -5.80
C ALA A 68 -10.85 3.11 -5.59
N GLU A 69 -11.46 2.24 -6.40
CA GLU A 69 -11.00 0.86 -6.45
C GLU A 69 -9.66 0.77 -7.14
N VAL A 70 -8.72 0.10 -6.47
CA VAL A 70 -7.40 -0.21 -6.98
C VAL A 70 -7.38 -1.66 -7.44
N GLU A 71 -6.86 -1.87 -8.65
CA GLU A 71 -6.61 -3.18 -9.24
C GLU A 71 -5.12 -3.51 -9.13
N LEU A 72 -4.79 -4.58 -8.40
CA LEU A 72 -3.41 -5.08 -8.25
C LEU A 72 -3.08 -6.16 -9.28
N GLY A 73 -4.09 -6.94 -9.70
CA GLY A 73 -3.91 -8.16 -10.48
C GLY A 73 -3.46 -9.36 -9.62
N ASP A 74 -3.69 -10.57 -10.13
CA ASP A 74 -3.50 -11.81 -9.36
C ASP A 74 -2.06 -12.03 -8.91
N THR A 75 -1.08 -11.80 -9.80
CA THR A 75 0.34 -11.96 -9.48
C THR A 75 0.77 -11.06 -8.32
N VAL A 76 0.40 -9.78 -8.35
CA VAL A 76 0.78 -8.84 -7.28
C VAL A 76 0.00 -9.14 -6.00
N THR A 77 -1.26 -9.54 -6.11
CA THR A 77 -2.07 -9.98 -4.97
C THR A 77 -1.43 -11.17 -4.27
N GLN A 78 -0.93 -12.15 -5.03
CA GLN A 78 -0.21 -13.30 -4.47
C GLN A 78 1.08 -12.87 -3.77
N LEU A 79 1.86 -11.95 -4.36
CA LEU A 79 3.06 -11.41 -3.72
C LEU A 79 2.76 -10.69 -2.39
N VAL A 80 1.65 -9.96 -2.31
CA VAL A 80 1.19 -9.32 -1.06
C VAL A 80 0.86 -10.39 0.00
N VAL A 81 0.13 -11.43 -0.37
CA VAL A 81 -0.20 -12.56 0.53
C VAL A 81 1.07 -13.25 1.02
N GLU A 82 2.02 -13.54 0.13
CA GLU A 82 3.29 -14.17 0.47
C GLU A 82 4.13 -13.29 1.41
N ALA A 83 4.20 -11.98 1.15
CA ALA A 83 4.90 -11.03 2.01
C ALA A 83 4.28 -10.95 3.42
N LEU A 84 2.95 -10.85 3.52
CA LEU A 84 2.23 -10.80 4.79
C LEU A 84 2.36 -12.11 5.59
N LYS A 85 2.25 -13.27 4.93
CA LYS A 85 2.45 -14.57 5.57
C LYS A 85 3.89 -14.78 6.03
N LYS A 86 4.86 -14.28 5.26
CA LYS A 86 6.27 -14.31 5.68
C LYS A 86 6.47 -13.48 6.96
N LEU A 87 5.95 -12.25 7.00
CA LEU A 87 6.01 -11.40 8.19
C LEU A 87 5.35 -12.06 9.40
N ASP A 88 4.19 -12.70 9.23
CA ASP A 88 3.51 -13.44 10.29
C ASP A 88 4.35 -14.62 10.80
N SER A 89 4.87 -15.45 9.90
CA SER A 89 5.72 -16.60 10.23
C SER A 89 6.99 -16.19 11.00
N GLU A 90 7.51 -15.00 10.73
CA GLU A 90 8.67 -14.43 11.39
C GLU A 90 8.31 -13.63 12.67
N LYS A 91 7.03 -13.51 13.02
CA LYS A 91 6.50 -12.66 14.11
C LYS A 91 6.91 -11.19 13.98
N LYS A 92 6.95 -10.68 12.74
CA LYS A 92 7.32 -9.30 12.38
C LYS A 92 6.15 -8.46 11.90
N LEU A 93 4.92 -8.97 11.95
CA LEU A 93 3.73 -8.13 11.74
C LEU A 93 3.71 -7.01 12.77
N LYS A 94 3.65 -5.79 12.26
CA LYS A 94 3.36 -4.58 13.04
C LYS A 94 1.88 -4.21 12.88
N ASP A 95 1.39 -3.36 13.76
CA ASP A 95 0.01 -2.85 13.75
C ASP A 95 -0.42 -2.30 12.38
N GLU A 96 0.49 -1.61 11.67
CA GLU A 96 0.26 -1.09 10.31
C GLU A 96 -0.09 -2.16 9.25
N HIS A 97 0.22 -3.43 9.51
CA HIS A 97 -0.10 -4.55 8.62
C HIS A 97 -1.45 -5.20 8.94
N PHE A 98 -2.06 -4.90 10.08
CA PHE A 98 -3.21 -5.63 10.60
C PHE A 98 -4.38 -5.64 9.60
N SER A 99 -4.79 -4.46 9.13
CA SER A 99 -5.93 -4.35 8.21
C SER A 99 -5.65 -5.00 6.84
N LEU A 100 -4.40 -4.95 6.38
CA LEU A 100 -3.99 -5.64 5.16
C LEU A 100 -4.00 -7.17 5.33
N PHE A 101 -3.55 -7.65 6.49
CA PHE A 101 -3.61 -9.08 6.79
C PHE A 101 -5.05 -9.60 6.79
N GLU A 102 -5.98 -8.87 7.43
CA GLU A 102 -7.40 -9.20 7.39
C GLU A 102 -7.97 -9.20 5.96
N LYS A 103 -7.54 -8.27 5.11
CA LYS A 103 -8.04 -8.17 3.72
C LYS A 103 -7.53 -9.26 2.77
N PHE A 104 -6.31 -9.76 2.99
CA PHE A 104 -5.62 -10.64 2.02
C PHE A 104 -5.46 -12.09 2.50
N CYS A 105 -5.44 -12.33 3.81
CA CYS A 105 -5.08 -13.64 4.38
C CYS A 105 -6.20 -14.34 5.16
N ILE A 106 -7.31 -13.65 5.44
CA ILE A 106 -8.50 -14.17 6.13
C ILE A 106 -9.67 -14.20 5.14
#